data_AF-A0A7I8CAN6-F1
#
_entry.id   AF-A0A7I8CAN6-F1
#
_cell.length_a   1.000
_cell.length_b   1.000
_cell.length_c   1.000
_cell.angle_alpha   90.00
_cell.angle_beta   90.00
_cell.angle_gamma   90.00
#
_symmetry.space_group_name_H-M   'P 1'
#
loop_
_entity.id
_entity.type
_entity.pdbx_description
1 polymer ?
#
loop_
_entity_poly.entity_id
_entity_poly.type
_entity_poly.pdbx_seq_one_letter_code
_entity_poly.pdbx_strand_id
1 'polypeptide(L)'
;MPIVVALLAFIAVIYGCVQAFHALSAQFGFGVAVGVAILFAALVLAALAWWWRRHKEVSANIRDGDWTHELKGEWGGVRLAAGKRLCDLQVAGLSGAYIFADLRGAQPVRDGERWQVKLEVKDAAHPEWRLPVRSEREARQWVRIFDLAMAQKL
;
A
#
# COMPACT_ATOMS: atom_id res chain seq x y z
N MET A 1 19.05 -2.26 19.67
CA MET A 1 19.56 -0.94 19.22
C MET A 1 19.61 -0.86 17.69
N PRO A 2 18.46 -0.75 16.99
CA PRO A 2 18.43 -0.69 15.52
C PRO A 2 18.73 0.70 14.92
N ILE A 3 18.45 1.77 15.68
CA ILE A 3 18.57 3.16 15.20
C ILE A 3 20.04 3.56 14.97
N VAL A 4 20.93 3.17 15.88
CA VAL A 4 22.38 3.48 15.78
C VAL A 4 23.01 2.79 14.57
N VAL A 5 22.61 1.54 14.31
CA VAL A 5 23.09 0.77 13.14
C VAL A 5 22.61 1.43 11.84
N ALA A 6 21.35 1.86 11.78
CA ALA A 6 20.82 2.58 10.62
C ALA A 6 21.57 3.90 10.37
N LEU A 7 21.91 4.63 11.44
CA LEU A 7 22.66 5.88 11.36
C LEU A 7 24.08 5.65 10.81
N LEU A 8 24.78 4.63 11.30
CA LEU A 8 26.12 4.25 10.83
C LEU A 8 26.10 3.83 9.35
N ALA A 9 25.12 3.02 8.96
CA ALA A 9 24.94 2.62 7.56
C ALA A 9 24.69 3.85 6.67
N PHE A 10 23.88 4.81 7.13
CA PHE A 10 23.62 6.05 6.40
C PHE A 10 24.88 6.89 6.23
N ILE A 11 25.70 7.04 7.28
CA ILE A 11 26.99 7.73 7.22
C ILE A 11 27.94 7.06 6.23
N ALA A 12 28.02 5.72 6.25
CA ALA A 12 28.85 4.96 5.33
C ALA A 12 28.43 5.14 3.86
N VAL A 13 27.12 5.19 3.59
CA VAL A 13 26.59 5.47 2.25
C VAL A 13 26.97 6.88 1.79
N ILE A 14 26.80 7.90 2.66
CA ILE A 14 27.19 9.28 2.33
C ILE A 14 28.69 9.35 2.03
N TYR A 15 29.51 8.75 2.88
CA TYR A 15 30.96 8.74 2.69
C TYR A 15 31.36 8.06 1.37
N GLY A 16 30.74 6.91 1.05
CA GLY A 16 30.95 6.22 -0.22
C GLY A 16 30.55 7.07 -1.43
N CYS A 17 29.44 7.80 -1.36
CA CYS A 17 29.02 8.74 -2.41
C CYS A 17 30.02 9.87 -2.61
N VAL A 18 30.55 10.45 -1.52
CA VAL A 18 31.57 11.51 -1.58
C VAL A 18 32.87 10.98 -2.20
N GLN A 19 33.32 9.80 -1.76
CA GLN A 19 34.53 9.18 -2.31
C GLN A 19 34.37 8.84 -3.81
N ALA A 20 33.20 8.32 -4.20
CA ALA A 20 32.88 8.03 -5.59
C ALA A 20 32.85 9.31 -6.44
N PHE A 21 32.28 10.40 -5.92
CA PHE A 21 32.26 11.70 -6.59
C PHE A 21 33.68 12.23 -6.82
N HIS A 22 34.55 12.16 -5.81
CA HIS A 22 35.95 12.57 -5.97
C HIS A 22 36.70 11.67 -6.95
N ALA A 23 36.49 10.35 -6.94
CA ALA A 23 37.10 9.44 -7.90
C ALA A 23 36.64 9.72 -9.34
N LEU A 24 35.33 9.94 -9.54
CA LEU A 24 34.75 10.33 -10.83
C LEU A 24 35.27 11.69 -11.30
N SER A 25 35.36 12.68 -10.40
CA SER A 25 35.89 14.00 -10.72
C SER A 25 37.38 13.94 -11.08
N ALA A 26 38.15 13.07 -10.44
CA ALA A 26 39.58 12.90 -10.72
C ALA A 26 39.84 12.20 -12.06
N GLN A 27 38.99 11.24 -12.46
CA GLN A 27 39.17 10.46 -13.68
C GLN A 27 38.49 11.07 -14.92
N PHE A 28 37.31 11.66 -14.76
CA PHE A 28 36.46 12.10 -15.88
C PHE A 28 36.18 13.61 -15.87
N GLY A 29 36.72 14.34 -14.89
CA GLY A 29 36.53 15.77 -14.74
C GLY A 29 35.21 16.15 -14.05
N PHE A 30 35.14 17.41 -13.62
CA PHE A 30 34.06 17.92 -12.77
C PHE A 30 32.67 17.82 -13.41
N GLY A 31 32.56 18.10 -14.71
CA GLY A 31 31.27 18.07 -15.43
C GLY A 31 30.61 16.70 -15.41
N VAL A 32 31.38 15.62 -15.59
CA VAL A 32 30.86 14.24 -15.55
C VAL A 32 30.44 13.86 -14.14
N ALA A 33 31.24 14.24 -13.13
CA ALA A 33 30.91 13.98 -11.73
C ALA A 33 29.58 14.64 -11.31
N VAL A 34 29.36 15.89 -11.70
CA VAL A 34 28.10 16.61 -11.44
C VAL A 34 26.92 15.94 -12.15
N GLY A 35 27.08 15.54 -13.42
CA GLY A 35 26.05 14.84 -14.16
C GLY A 35 25.61 13.53 -13.50
N VAL A 36 26.57 12.72 -13.05
CA VAL A 36 26.30 11.46 -12.32
C VAL A 36 25.61 11.73 -10.98
N ALA A 37 26.04 12.76 -10.25
CA ALA A 37 25.41 13.13 -8.97
C ALA A 37 23.94 13.52 -9.14
N ILE A 38 23.62 14.32 -10.17
CA ILE A 38 22.24 14.72 -10.47
C ILE A 38 21.40 13.50 -10.87
N LEU A 39 21.94 12.63 -11.73
CA LEU A 39 21.24 11.41 -12.15
C LEU A 39 20.94 10.49 -10.95
N PHE A 40 21.93 10.28 -10.08
CA PHE A 40 21.75 9.47 -8.88
C PHE A 40 20.68 10.07 -7.95
N ALA A 41 20.72 11.38 -7.70
CA ALA A 41 19.70 12.07 -6.90
C ALA A 41 18.30 11.92 -7.51
N ALA A 42 18.17 12.04 -8.84
CA ALA A 42 16.91 11.85 -9.54
C ALA A 42 16.37 10.42 -9.40
N LEU A 43 17.24 9.40 -9.51
CA LEU A 43 16.86 7.99 -9.32
C LEU A 43 16.41 7.70 -7.89
N VAL A 44 17.11 8.24 -6.90
CA VAL A 44 16.73 8.10 -5.48
C VAL A 44 15.37 8.76 -5.23
N LEU A 45 15.16 9.98 -5.71
CA LEU A 45 13.87 10.67 -5.57
C LEU A 45 12.75 9.91 -6.29
N ALA A 46 13.00 9.37 -7.48
CA ALA A 46 12.02 8.57 -8.22
C ALA A 46 11.66 7.29 -7.47
N ALA A 47 12.66 6.59 -6.91
CA ALA A 47 12.45 5.40 -6.08
C ALA A 47 11.66 5.73 -4.81
N LEU A 48 11.99 6.83 -4.13
CA LEU A 48 11.28 7.30 -2.93
C LEU A 48 9.83 7.67 -3.26
N ALA A 49 9.59 8.38 -4.37
CA ALA A 49 8.26 8.75 -4.82
C ALA A 49 7.43 7.52 -5.26
N TRP A 50 8.06 6.52 -5.88
CA TRP A 50 7.42 5.25 -6.20
C TRP A 50 7.05 4.47 -4.93
N TRP A 51 7.98 4.37 -3.97
CA TRP A 51 7.75 3.75 -2.67
C TRP A 51 6.62 4.44 -1.91
N TRP A 52 6.63 5.77 -1.87
CA TRP A 52 5.60 6.54 -1.17
C TRP A 52 4.22 6.37 -1.82
N ARG A 53 4.14 6.37 -3.16
CA ARG A 53 2.89 6.04 -3.88
C ARG A 53 2.39 4.65 -3.53
N ARG A 54 3.30 3.66 -3.49
CA ARG A 54 3.00 2.28 -3.13
C ARG A 54 2.48 2.12 -1.70
N HIS A 55 2.99 2.92 -0.76
CA HIS A 55 2.52 2.94 0.63
C HIS A 55 1.24 3.77 0.82
N LYS A 56 1.07 4.85 0.09
CA LYS A 56 -0.12 5.73 0.18
C LYS A 56 -1.38 5.05 -0.35
N GLU A 57 -1.24 4.09 -1.28
CA GLU A 57 -2.36 3.24 -1.72
C GLU A 57 -2.88 2.30 -0.62
N VAL A 58 -2.07 2.04 0.41
CA VAL A 58 -2.36 1.15 1.55
C VAL A 58 -2.52 1.96 2.85
N SER A 59 -2.33 3.28 2.81
CA SER A 59 -2.43 4.09 4.02
C SER A 59 -3.89 4.21 4.44
N ALA A 60 -4.11 4.12 5.76
CA ALA A 60 -5.39 4.31 6.41
C ALA A 60 -6.16 5.50 5.80
N ASN A 61 -7.30 5.19 5.16
CA ASN A 61 -8.15 6.21 4.53
C ASN A 61 -8.89 7.04 5.59
N ILE A 62 -9.08 6.48 6.79
CA ILE A 62 -9.75 7.13 7.92
C ILE A 62 -8.96 6.81 9.21
N ARG A 63 -9.01 7.75 10.16
CA ARG A 63 -8.55 7.54 11.54
C ARG A 63 -9.71 7.85 12.48
N ASP A 64 -10.69 6.98 12.49
CA ASP A 64 -11.89 7.10 13.33
C ASP A 64 -11.88 5.98 14.36
N GLY A 65 -11.37 6.31 15.55
CA GLY A 65 -11.08 5.34 16.61
C GLY A 65 -10.12 4.24 16.13
N ASP A 66 -10.58 2.99 16.19
CA ASP A 66 -9.81 1.80 15.79
C ASP A 66 -9.91 1.49 14.28
N TRP A 67 -10.77 2.19 13.54
CA TRP A 67 -11.00 1.95 12.12
C TRP A 67 -9.97 2.70 11.28
N THR A 68 -9.33 1.96 10.38
CA THR A 68 -8.20 2.42 9.56
C THR A 68 -8.58 2.63 8.11
N HIS A 69 -9.49 1.82 7.56
CA HIS A 69 -9.94 1.96 6.19
C HIS A 69 -11.45 1.90 6.14
N GLU A 70 -12.04 2.80 5.36
CA GLU A 70 -13.47 2.80 5.09
C GLU A 70 -13.71 3.03 3.60
N LEU A 71 -14.59 2.22 3.03
CA LEU A 71 -15.27 2.45 1.77
C LEU A 71 -16.74 2.70 2.09
N LYS A 72 -17.29 3.84 1.70
CA LYS A 72 -18.72 4.13 1.80
C LYS A 72 -19.26 4.44 0.41
N GLY A 73 -20.38 3.82 0.06
CA GLY A 73 -21.15 4.10 -1.13
C GLY A 73 -22.65 4.00 -0.85
N GLU A 74 -23.48 4.33 -1.84
CA GLU A 74 -24.94 4.21 -1.70
C GLU A 74 -25.42 2.76 -1.52
N TRP A 75 -24.56 1.80 -1.86
CA TRP A 75 -24.79 0.37 -1.72
C TRP A 75 -24.44 -0.20 -0.33
N GLY A 76 -23.85 0.62 0.56
CA GLY A 76 -23.36 0.21 1.86
C GLY A 76 -21.92 0.67 2.10
N GLY A 77 -21.15 -0.09 2.86
CA GLY A 77 -19.76 0.23 3.10
C GLY A 77 -18.95 -0.90 3.72
N VAL A 78 -17.63 -0.79 3.60
CA VAL A 78 -16.67 -1.71 4.22
C VAL A 78 -15.77 -0.94 5.14
N ARG A 79 -15.57 -1.45 6.35
CA ARG A 79 -14.64 -0.90 7.33
C ARG A 79 -13.61 -1.96 7.72
N LEU A 80 -12.35 -1.55 7.78
CA LEU A 80 -11.26 -2.39 8.26
C LEU A 80 -10.57 -1.70 9.44
N ALA A 81 -10.48 -2.40 10.55
CA ALA A 81 -9.72 -2.01 11.72
C ALA A 81 -8.42 -2.81 11.76
N ALA A 82 -7.33 -2.26 11.21
CA ALA A 82 -6.02 -2.92 11.18
C ALA A 82 -5.55 -3.33 12.58
N GLY A 83 -5.72 -2.44 13.56
CA GLY A 83 -5.28 -2.65 14.94
C GLY A 83 -6.02 -3.79 15.65
N LYS A 84 -7.28 -4.04 15.29
CA LYS A 84 -8.11 -5.10 15.87
C LYS A 84 -8.30 -6.31 14.95
N ARG A 85 -7.77 -6.27 13.73
CA ARG A 85 -7.90 -7.31 12.68
C ARG A 85 -9.36 -7.64 12.36
N LEU A 86 -10.22 -6.63 12.39
CA LEU A 86 -11.65 -6.75 12.13
C LEU A 86 -12.00 -6.13 10.78
N CYS A 87 -12.89 -6.79 10.06
CA CYS A 87 -13.50 -6.36 8.81
C CYS A 87 -15.01 -6.34 9.03
N ASP A 88 -15.63 -5.17 8.89
CA ASP A 88 -17.08 -5.03 8.90
C ASP A 88 -17.54 -4.70 7.49
N LEU A 89 -18.45 -5.52 6.97
CA LEU A 89 -18.98 -5.42 5.62
C LEU A 89 -20.47 -5.14 5.72
N GLN A 90 -20.92 -4.10 5.03
CA GLN A 90 -22.33 -3.80 4.85
C GLN A 90 -22.59 -3.64 3.35
N VAL A 91 -23.41 -4.53 2.77
CA VAL A 91 -23.75 -4.49 1.34
C VAL A 91 -25.23 -4.76 1.17
N ALA A 92 -25.94 -3.89 0.47
CA ALA A 92 -27.36 -4.06 0.14
C ALA A 92 -28.26 -4.37 1.35
N GLY A 93 -27.94 -3.80 2.52
CA GLY A 93 -28.68 -4.00 3.78
C GLY A 93 -28.28 -5.23 4.59
N LEU A 94 -27.40 -6.09 4.07
CA LEU A 94 -26.79 -7.19 4.81
C LEU A 94 -25.51 -6.70 5.49
N SER A 95 -25.33 -7.04 6.76
CA SER A 95 -24.11 -6.74 7.51
C SER A 95 -23.40 -8.02 7.96
N GLY A 96 -22.08 -8.07 7.84
CA GLY A 96 -21.23 -9.18 8.25
C GLY A 96 -19.95 -8.67 8.87
N ALA A 97 -19.67 -9.09 10.11
CA ALA A 97 -18.43 -8.79 10.81
C ALA A 97 -17.53 -10.04 10.79
N TYR A 98 -16.33 -9.88 10.25
CA TYR A 98 -15.36 -10.96 10.06
C TYR A 98 -14.00 -10.56 10.62
N ILE A 99 -13.20 -11.54 11.04
CA ILE A 99 -11.79 -11.30 11.33
C ILE A 99 -10.96 -11.51 10.06
N PHE A 100 -9.76 -10.94 10.00
CA PHE A 100 -8.89 -11.07 8.82
C PHE A 100 -8.55 -12.53 8.48
N ALA A 101 -8.58 -13.44 9.46
CA ALA A 101 -8.36 -14.87 9.25
C ALA A 101 -9.52 -15.58 8.52
N ASP A 102 -10.72 -14.97 8.50
CA ASP A 102 -11.88 -15.52 7.80
C ASP A 102 -11.93 -15.07 6.34
N LEU A 103 -11.15 -14.04 5.97
CA LEU A 103 -11.01 -13.62 4.58
C LEU A 103 -10.14 -14.63 3.82
N ARG A 104 -10.64 -15.14 2.69
CA ARG A 104 -9.97 -16.17 1.88
C ARG A 104 -9.30 -15.63 0.62
N GLY A 105 -9.91 -14.63 0.00
CA GLY A 105 -9.40 -14.06 -1.24
C GLY A 105 -10.16 -12.81 -1.64
N ALA A 106 -9.49 -11.90 -2.34
CA ALA A 106 -10.13 -10.74 -2.96
C ALA A 106 -9.74 -10.67 -4.44
N GLN A 107 -10.70 -10.41 -5.33
CA GLN A 107 -10.45 -10.30 -6.76
C GLN A 107 -11.20 -9.09 -7.35
N PRO A 108 -10.57 -8.34 -8.27
CA PRO A 108 -11.27 -7.30 -9.01
C PRO A 108 -12.12 -7.98 -10.10
N VAL A 109 -13.43 -7.78 -10.04
CA VAL A 109 -14.39 -8.32 -11.01
C VAL A 109 -15.07 -7.15 -11.69
N ARG A 110 -15.31 -7.28 -12.99
CA ARG A 110 -16.11 -6.32 -13.75
C ARG A 110 -17.50 -6.89 -13.96
N ASP A 111 -18.51 -6.21 -13.47
CA ASP A 111 -19.92 -6.58 -13.60
C ASP A 111 -20.61 -5.54 -14.48
N GLY A 112 -20.70 -5.85 -15.77
CA GLY A 112 -21.13 -4.91 -16.81
C GLY A 112 -20.20 -3.70 -16.96
N GLU A 113 -20.74 -2.50 -16.78
CA GLU A 113 -19.96 -1.24 -16.83
C GLU A 113 -19.32 -0.86 -15.49
N ARG A 114 -19.66 -1.54 -14.40
CA ARG A 114 -19.18 -1.18 -13.06
C ARG A 114 -18.08 -2.14 -12.60
N TRP A 115 -17.06 -1.58 -11.96
CA TRP A 115 -16.04 -2.38 -11.29
C TRP A 115 -16.53 -2.78 -9.91
N GLN A 116 -16.22 -4.01 -9.51
CA GLN A 116 -16.56 -4.56 -8.21
C GLN A 116 -15.35 -5.31 -7.63
N VAL A 117 -15.28 -5.39 -6.32
CA VAL A 117 -14.34 -6.28 -5.63
C VAL A 117 -15.13 -7.46 -5.09
N LYS A 118 -14.82 -8.65 -5.59
CA LYS A 118 -15.33 -9.91 -5.07
C LYS A 118 -14.46 -10.33 -3.89
N LEU A 119 -15.03 -10.38 -2.70
CA LEU A 119 -14.38 -10.82 -1.48
C LEU A 119 -14.95 -12.16 -1.05
N GLU A 120 -14.09 -13.17 -0.98
CA GLU A 120 -14.44 -14.50 -0.51
C GLU A 120 -14.16 -14.61 0.98
N VAL A 121 -15.16 -15.07 1.72
CA VAL A 121 -15.12 -15.16 3.18
C VAL A 121 -15.47 -16.58 3.61
N LYS A 122 -14.88 -17.03 4.72
CA LYS A 122 -15.16 -18.30 5.37
C LYS A 122 -16.47 -18.20 6.17
N ASP A 123 -17.55 -17.89 5.49
CA ASP A 123 -18.90 -17.86 6.03
C ASP A 123 -19.81 -18.74 5.17
N ALA A 124 -20.63 -19.58 5.81
CA ALA A 124 -21.59 -20.44 5.14
C ALA A 124 -22.84 -19.67 4.69
N ALA A 125 -23.19 -18.58 5.38
CA ALA A 125 -24.36 -17.77 5.06
C ALA A 125 -24.09 -16.82 3.89
N HIS A 126 -22.91 -16.18 3.89
CA HIS A 126 -22.49 -15.24 2.85
C HIS A 126 -21.04 -15.53 2.42
N PRO A 127 -20.81 -16.58 1.60
CA PRO A 127 -19.46 -16.99 1.20
C PRO A 127 -18.76 -15.99 0.29
N GLU A 128 -19.53 -15.11 -0.36
CA GLU A 128 -19.05 -14.13 -1.33
C GLU A 128 -19.73 -12.77 -1.11
N TRP A 129 -18.92 -11.72 -1.00
CA TRP A 129 -19.36 -10.32 -0.97
C TRP A 129 -18.91 -9.60 -2.24
N ARG A 130 -19.80 -8.79 -2.82
CA ARG A 130 -19.50 -7.97 -4.00
C ARG A 130 -19.56 -6.49 -3.65
N LEU A 131 -18.44 -5.80 -3.81
CA LEU A 131 -18.26 -4.41 -3.39
C LEU A 131 -18.13 -3.51 -4.62
N PRO A 132 -19.18 -2.76 -5.02
CA PRO A 132 -19.08 -1.87 -6.16
C PRO A 132 -18.15 -0.69 -5.91
N VAL A 133 -17.23 -0.46 -6.83
CA VAL A 133 -16.21 0.60 -6.80
C VAL A 133 -16.30 1.47 -8.04
N ARG A 134 -15.79 2.69 -7.97
CA ARG A 134 -15.95 3.70 -9.03
C ARG A 134 -15.03 3.45 -10.22
N SER A 135 -13.90 2.78 -10.00
CA SER A 135 -12.90 2.56 -11.05
C SER A 135 -12.11 1.27 -10.85
N GLU A 136 -11.47 0.80 -11.92
CA GLU A 136 -10.54 -0.33 -11.87
C GLU A 136 -9.39 -0.10 -10.90
N ARG A 137 -8.86 1.13 -10.84
CA ARG A 137 -7.76 1.48 -9.95
C ARG A 137 -8.16 1.33 -8.49
N GLU A 138 -9.39 1.74 -8.15
CA GLU A 138 -9.97 1.57 -6.82
C GLU A 138 -10.21 0.08 -6.51
N ALA A 139 -10.68 -0.70 -7.49
CA ALA A 139 -10.83 -2.16 -7.33
C ALA A 139 -9.50 -2.82 -6.96
N ARG A 140 -8.43 -2.54 -7.71
CA ARG A 140 -7.09 -3.08 -7.44
C ARG A 140 -6.52 -2.60 -6.11
N GLN A 141 -6.77 -1.34 -5.75
CA GLN A 141 -6.35 -0.79 -4.46
C GLN A 141 -6.99 -1.57 -3.31
N TRP A 142 -8.30 -1.79 -3.35
CA TRP A 142 -9.02 -2.53 -2.32
C TRP A 142 -8.65 -4.00 -2.26
N VAL A 143 -8.47 -4.67 -3.41
CA VAL A 143 -7.93 -6.05 -3.46
C VAL A 143 -6.61 -6.13 -2.70
N ARG A 144 -5.71 -5.17 -2.94
CA ARG A 144 -4.42 -5.12 -2.27
C ARG A 144 -4.52 -4.84 -0.77
N ILE A 145 -5.46 -4.00 -0.35
CA ILE A 145 -5.76 -3.77 1.06
C ILE A 145 -6.25 -5.07 1.72
N PHE A 146 -7.16 -5.81 1.08
CA PHE A 146 -7.62 -7.11 1.59
C PHE A 146 -6.51 -8.15 1.62
N ASP A 147 -5.65 -8.22 0.61
CA ASP A 147 -4.49 -9.12 0.60
C ASP A 147 -3.53 -8.84 1.76
N LEU A 148 -3.29 -7.56 2.04
CA LEU A 148 -2.45 -7.16 3.17
C LEU A 148 -3.15 -7.40 4.52
N ALA A 149 -4.47 -7.25 4.59
CA ALA A 149 -5.28 -7.61 5.75
C ALA A 149 -5.18 -9.12 6.03
N MET A 150 -5.39 -9.96 5.02
CA MET A 150 -5.24 -11.43 5.09
C MET A 150 -3.83 -11.84 5.52
N ALA A 151 -2.81 -11.16 4.98
CA ALA A 151 -1.40 -11.39 5.35
C ALA A 151 -1.04 -10.84 6.75
N GLN A 152 -1.96 -10.16 7.45
CA GLN A 152 -1.74 -9.48 8.73
C GLN A 152 -0.59 -8.46 8.68
N LYS A 153 -0.41 -7.82 7.53
CA LYS A 153 0.63 -6.81 7.26
C LYS A 153 0.05 -5.41 7.03
N LEU A 154 -1.21 -5.21 7.43
CA LEU A 154 -1.91 -3.92 7.34
C LEU A 154 -1.41 -2.94 8.42
#